data_AF-A0A486TLC9-F1
#
_entry.id   AF-A0A486TLC9-F1
#
_cell.length_a   1.000
_cell.length_b   1.000
_cell.length_c   1.000
_cell.angle_alpha   90.00
_cell.angle_beta   90.00
_cell.angle_gamma   90.00
#
_symmetry.space_group_name_H-M   'P 1'
#
loop_
_entity.id
_entity.type
_entity.pdbx_description
1 polymer ?
#
loop_
_entity_poly.entity_id
_entity_poly.type
_entity_poly.pdbx_seq_one_letter_code
_entity_poly.pdbx_strand_id
1 'polypeptide(L)'
;MPEHVHHIVKRLILYICICLLAGIGISGMTAFFHTSFSSTSSILFPLLTSFLMVFHITIACFMGMKYWSSKRRLYLTPVSFGFACSALLMLGTLSSYPDWLTCNPAPVVNQNDAVIYYFFRNIMMAVLFMSSIILYYFRQRIMHSWKAHVLTFTACILFTLTIIVLSWLYSSHSPWLSVNFIDDLSHTFTPLWQSIIGWLLMAVWLITLILLISLSKLRR
;
A
#
# COMPACT_ATOMS: atom_id res chain seq x y z
N MET A 1 -35.78 0.96 -9.21
CA MET A 1 -34.77 0.30 -8.34
C MET A 1 -34.00 -0.88 -8.97
N PRO A 2 -34.52 -1.72 -9.89
CA PRO A 2 -33.79 -2.92 -10.37
C PRO A 2 -32.63 -2.63 -11.33
N GLU A 3 -32.74 -1.61 -12.18
CA GLU A 3 -31.70 -1.16 -13.14
C GLU A 3 -30.36 -0.82 -12.46
N HIS A 4 -30.42 -0.17 -11.30
CA HIS A 4 -29.23 0.27 -10.55
C HIS A 4 -28.47 -0.91 -9.93
N VAL A 5 -29.20 -1.91 -9.41
CA VAL A 5 -28.62 -3.13 -8.83
C VAL A 5 -27.97 -3.96 -9.93
N HIS A 6 -28.63 -4.13 -11.08
CA HIS A 6 -28.09 -4.86 -12.23
C HIS A 6 -26.78 -4.23 -12.76
N HIS A 7 -26.70 -2.90 -12.81
CA HIS A 7 -25.48 -2.20 -13.21
C HIS A 7 -24.33 -2.29 -12.18
N ILE A 8 -24.62 -2.44 -10.88
CA ILE A 8 -23.60 -2.70 -9.85
C ILE A 8 -23.07 -4.11 -10.01
N VAL A 9 -23.97 -5.09 -10.07
CA VAL A 9 -23.61 -6.50 -10.22
C VAL A 9 -22.78 -6.71 -11.49
N LYS A 10 -23.16 -6.15 -12.64
CA LYS A 10 -22.38 -6.27 -13.89
C LYS A 10 -20.96 -5.69 -13.79
N ARG A 11 -20.76 -4.57 -13.08
CA ARG A 11 -19.42 -3.98 -12.89
C ARG A 11 -18.60 -4.75 -11.85
N LEU A 12 -19.25 -5.26 -10.80
CA LEU A 12 -18.61 -6.12 -9.82
C LEU A 12 -18.13 -7.41 -10.49
N ILE A 13 -18.97 -8.03 -11.32
CA ILE A 13 -18.61 -9.21 -12.13
C ILE A 13 -17.45 -8.87 -13.08
N LEU A 14 -17.54 -7.78 -13.85
CA LEU A 14 -16.45 -7.36 -14.74
C LEU A 14 -15.14 -7.14 -13.98
N TYR A 15 -15.21 -6.52 -12.81
CA TYR A 15 -14.06 -6.30 -11.94
C TYR A 15 -13.47 -7.60 -11.42
N ILE A 16 -14.30 -8.53 -10.92
CA ILE A 16 -13.86 -9.86 -10.51
C ILE A 16 -13.20 -10.59 -11.69
N CYS A 17 -13.76 -10.52 -12.88
CA CYS A 17 -13.15 -11.09 -14.08
C CYS A 17 -11.79 -10.45 -14.40
N ILE A 18 -11.65 -9.13 -14.29
CA ILE A 18 -10.36 -8.44 -14.50
C ILE A 18 -9.35 -8.87 -13.42
N CYS A 19 -9.75 -8.98 -12.16
CA CYS A 19 -8.88 -9.46 -11.08
C CYS A 19 -8.44 -10.91 -11.29
N LEU A 20 -9.34 -11.78 -11.73
CA LEU A 20 -9.02 -13.17 -12.04
C LEU A 20 -8.09 -13.27 -13.24
N LEU A 21 -8.36 -12.53 -14.32
CA LEU A 21 -7.49 -12.46 -15.50
C LEU A 21 -6.11 -11.91 -15.15
N ALA A 22 -6.05 -10.84 -14.35
CA ALA A 22 -4.79 -10.29 -13.85
C ALA A 22 -4.06 -11.29 -12.95
N GLY A 23 -4.76 -12.01 -12.08
CA GLY A 23 -4.18 -13.04 -11.22
C GLY A 23 -3.59 -14.22 -12.02
N ILE A 24 -4.34 -14.72 -13.02
CA ILE A 24 -3.87 -15.77 -13.93
C ILE A 24 -2.70 -15.26 -14.77
N GLY A 25 -2.79 -14.04 -15.30
CA GLY A 25 -1.72 -13.40 -16.07
C GLY A 25 -0.45 -13.24 -15.25
N ILE A 26 -0.55 -12.72 -14.02
CA ILE A 26 0.57 -12.59 -13.09
C ILE A 26 1.14 -13.96 -12.77
N SER A 27 0.32 -14.97 -12.44
CA SER A 27 0.80 -16.32 -12.13
C SER A 27 1.53 -16.97 -13.32
N GLY A 28 1.01 -16.80 -14.54
CA GLY A 28 1.64 -17.31 -15.76
C GLY A 28 2.95 -16.59 -16.09
N MET A 29 2.96 -15.26 -15.95
CA MET A 29 4.17 -14.45 -16.09
C MET A 29 5.20 -14.83 -15.02
N THR A 30 4.80 -15.00 -13.76
CA THR A 30 5.69 -15.42 -12.67
C THR A 30 6.30 -16.78 -12.97
N ALA A 31 5.53 -17.76 -13.45
CA ALA A 31 6.08 -19.07 -13.84
C ALA A 31 7.10 -18.97 -14.98
N PHE A 32 6.82 -18.14 -15.99
CA PHE A 32 7.72 -17.90 -17.14
C PHE A 32 9.00 -17.12 -16.75
N PHE A 33 8.86 -16.17 -15.83
CA PHE A 33 10.00 -15.39 -15.35
C PHE A 33 10.81 -16.14 -14.29
N HIS A 34 10.21 -17.04 -13.50
CA HIS A 34 10.93 -17.88 -12.53
C HIS A 34 11.97 -18.79 -13.21
N THR A 35 11.72 -19.20 -14.46
CA THR A 35 12.69 -19.97 -15.26
C THR A 35 13.75 -19.10 -15.93
N SER A 36 13.50 -17.79 -16.10
CA SER A 36 14.36 -16.86 -16.86
C SER A 36 15.17 -15.90 -15.98
N PHE A 37 14.67 -15.61 -14.78
CA PHE A 37 15.25 -14.75 -13.76
C PHE A 37 15.08 -15.45 -12.42
N SER A 38 16.17 -15.96 -11.84
CA SER A 38 16.12 -16.48 -10.47
C SER A 38 15.74 -15.32 -9.53
N SER A 39 14.68 -15.54 -8.75
CA SER A 39 14.33 -14.86 -7.49
C SER A 39 14.67 -13.37 -7.37
N THR A 40 13.65 -12.50 -7.33
CA THR A 40 13.73 -11.08 -6.93
C THR A 40 15.05 -10.41 -7.36
N SER A 41 15.23 -10.22 -8.67
CA SER A 41 16.43 -9.59 -9.23
C SER A 41 16.87 -8.41 -8.35
N SER A 42 18.09 -8.53 -7.82
CA SER A 42 18.71 -7.62 -6.86
C SER A 42 18.80 -6.17 -7.36
N ILE A 43 18.62 -5.95 -8.66
CA ILE A 43 18.62 -4.64 -9.32
C ILE A 43 17.20 -4.22 -9.75
N LEU A 44 16.41 -5.13 -10.32
CA LEU A 44 15.09 -4.81 -10.87
C LEU A 44 14.11 -4.42 -9.77
N PHE A 45 14.17 -5.07 -8.60
CA PHE A 45 13.29 -4.74 -7.49
C PHE A 45 13.53 -3.33 -6.91
N PRO A 46 14.77 -2.93 -6.57
CA PRO A 46 15.07 -1.56 -6.15
C PRO A 46 14.76 -0.50 -7.22
N LEU A 47 15.00 -0.82 -8.50
CA LEU A 47 14.71 0.09 -9.61
C LEU A 47 13.21 0.36 -9.74
N LEU A 48 12.38 -0.69 -9.79
CA LEU A 48 10.91 -0.54 -9.83
C LEU A 48 10.37 0.14 -8.58
N THR A 49 10.93 -0.16 -7.41
CA THR A 49 10.58 0.48 -6.14
C THR A 49 10.88 1.98 -6.19
N SER A 50 12.03 2.39 -6.75
CA SER A 50 12.39 3.80 -6.91
C SER A 50 11.42 4.54 -7.83
N PHE A 51 11.08 3.96 -8.98
CA PHE A 51 10.07 4.55 -9.89
C PHE A 51 8.71 4.69 -9.22
N LEU A 52 8.27 3.63 -8.54
CA LEU A 52 6.98 3.63 -7.84
C LEU A 52 6.96 4.66 -6.69
N MET A 53 8.10 4.87 -6.01
CA MET A 53 8.24 5.88 -4.96
C MET A 53 8.04 7.30 -5.52
N VAL A 54 8.64 7.62 -6.67
CA VAL A 54 8.45 8.91 -7.35
C VAL A 54 6.98 9.14 -7.70
N PHE A 55 6.29 8.11 -8.19
CA PHE A 55 4.85 8.20 -8.44
C PHE A 55 4.05 8.45 -7.15
N HIS A 56 4.38 7.78 -6.05
CA HIS A 56 3.71 8.00 -4.76
C HIS A 56 3.90 9.43 -4.27
N ILE A 57 5.12 9.98 -4.32
CA ILE A 57 5.40 11.38 -3.95
C ILE A 57 4.59 12.32 -4.83
N THR A 58 4.59 12.09 -6.14
CA THR A 58 3.85 12.92 -7.10
C THR A 58 2.35 12.92 -6.79
N ILE A 59 1.75 11.75 -6.56
CA ILE A 59 0.33 11.62 -6.20
C ILE A 59 0.05 12.30 -4.86
N ALA A 60 0.91 12.12 -3.84
CA ALA A 60 0.77 12.74 -2.54
C ALA A 60 0.73 14.28 -2.65
N CYS A 61 1.67 14.85 -3.42
CA CYS A 61 1.73 16.29 -3.70
C CYS A 61 0.47 16.78 -4.43
N PHE A 62 0.03 16.09 -5.49
CA PHE A 62 -1.20 16.47 -6.21
C PHE A 62 -2.45 16.43 -5.33
N MET A 63 -2.60 15.40 -4.49
CA MET A 63 -3.73 15.29 -3.57
C MET A 63 -3.66 16.34 -2.45
N GLY A 64 -2.46 16.62 -1.94
CA GLY A 64 -2.21 17.68 -0.96
C GLY A 64 -2.52 19.07 -1.51
N MET A 65 -2.04 19.39 -2.71
CA MET A 65 -2.36 20.65 -3.40
C MET A 65 -3.86 20.81 -3.65
N LYS A 66 -4.55 19.73 -4.06
CA LYS A 66 -6.02 19.74 -4.25
C LYS A 66 -6.77 20.04 -2.94
N TYR A 67 -6.26 19.54 -1.81
CA TYR A 67 -6.80 19.89 -0.50
C TYR A 67 -6.49 21.35 -0.12
N TRP A 68 -5.26 21.82 -0.35
CA TRP A 68 -4.87 23.19 -0.03
C TRP A 68 -5.68 24.24 -0.79
N SER A 69 -5.84 24.03 -2.10
CA SER A 69 -6.64 24.90 -2.98
C SER A 69 -8.13 24.88 -2.61
N SER A 70 -8.66 23.73 -2.18
CA SER A 70 -10.05 23.61 -1.74
C SER A 70 -10.13 22.84 -0.44
N LYS A 71 -10.13 23.57 0.68
CA LYS A 71 -10.31 23.01 2.02
C LYS A 71 -11.61 22.19 2.14
N ARG A 72 -12.57 22.35 1.21
CA ARG A 72 -13.74 21.48 1.05
C ARG A 72 -13.44 20.07 0.50
N ARG A 73 -12.20 19.58 0.59
CA ARG A 73 -11.82 18.21 0.18
C ARG A 73 -11.00 17.46 1.25
N LEU A 74 -11.38 17.56 2.52
CA LEU A 74 -10.76 16.87 3.67
C LEU A 74 -10.57 15.36 3.48
N TYR A 75 -11.46 14.69 2.74
CA TYR A 75 -11.31 13.25 2.44
C TYR A 75 -10.03 12.94 1.63
N LEU A 76 -9.45 13.92 0.93
CA LEU A 76 -8.16 13.76 0.24
C LEU A 76 -6.95 13.76 1.20
N THR A 77 -7.12 14.24 2.43
CA THR A 77 -6.03 14.33 3.41
C THR A 77 -5.47 12.94 3.76
N PRO A 78 -6.27 11.94 4.21
CA PRO A 78 -5.74 10.60 4.46
C PRO A 78 -5.07 9.98 3.23
N VAL A 79 -5.60 10.23 2.03
CA VAL A 79 -5.00 9.73 0.77
C VAL A 79 -3.61 10.32 0.56
N SER A 80 -3.46 11.64 0.71
CA SER A 80 -2.18 12.33 0.57
C SER A 80 -1.15 11.81 1.58
N PHE A 81 -1.54 11.67 2.86
CA PHE A 81 -0.69 11.07 3.89
C PHE A 81 -0.32 9.61 3.56
N GLY A 82 -1.27 8.81 3.07
CA GLY A 82 -1.01 7.43 2.69
C GLY A 82 0.05 7.30 1.61
N PHE A 83 -0.04 8.12 0.57
CA PHE A 83 0.98 8.14 -0.50
C PHE A 83 2.33 8.71 -0.02
N ALA A 84 2.33 9.78 0.77
CA ALA A 84 3.57 10.39 1.29
C ALA A 84 4.32 9.43 2.23
N CYS A 85 3.63 8.84 3.20
CA CYS A 85 4.23 7.90 4.12
C CYS A 85 4.53 6.56 3.45
N SER A 86 3.79 6.15 2.41
CA SER A 86 4.13 4.98 1.60
C SER A 86 5.48 5.19 0.90
N ALA A 87 5.74 6.38 0.36
CA ALA A 87 7.05 6.71 -0.21
C ALA A 87 8.17 6.64 0.84
N LEU A 88 7.93 7.10 2.08
CA LEU A 88 8.90 6.96 3.17
C LEU A 88 9.18 5.48 3.52
N LEU A 89 8.16 4.63 3.60
CA LEU A 89 8.36 3.21 3.86
C LEU A 89 9.06 2.50 2.69
N MET A 90 8.81 2.94 1.45
CA MET A 90 9.55 2.46 0.28
C MET A 90 11.01 2.88 0.30
N LEU A 91 11.34 4.05 0.86
CA LEU A 91 12.72 4.44 1.12
C LEU A 91 13.38 3.48 2.13
N GLY A 92 12.66 3.07 3.18
CA GLY A 92 13.10 2.01 4.11
C GLY A 92 13.26 0.64 3.44
N THR A 93 12.39 0.32 2.48
CA THR A 93 12.57 -0.88 1.64
C THR A 93 13.86 -0.78 0.81
N LEU A 94 14.18 0.38 0.22
CA LEU A 94 15.41 0.58 -0.54
C LEU A 94 16.67 0.53 0.33
N SER A 95 16.62 1.02 1.57
CA SER A 95 17.76 0.91 2.50
C SER A 95 18.08 -0.54 2.88
N SER A 96 17.13 -1.47 2.68
CA SER A 96 17.35 -2.91 2.87
C SER A 96 18.16 -3.55 1.72
N TYR A 97 18.42 -2.79 0.65
CA TYR A 97 19.25 -3.16 -0.50
C TYR A 97 20.40 -2.16 -0.65
N PRO A 98 21.36 -2.05 0.28
CA PRO A 98 22.37 -0.98 0.27
C PRO A 98 23.22 -0.93 -1.01
N ASP A 99 23.53 -2.10 -1.58
CA ASP A 99 24.46 -2.24 -2.70
C ASP A 99 23.80 -2.19 -4.09
N TRP A 100 22.52 -1.86 -4.19
CA TRP A 100 21.77 -1.96 -5.46
C TRP A 100 22.26 -1.04 -6.59
N LEU A 101 22.94 0.06 -6.25
CA LEU A 101 23.58 0.98 -7.20
C LEU A 101 25.07 0.68 -7.42
N THR A 102 25.64 -0.20 -6.61
CA THR A 102 27.05 -0.60 -6.72
C THR A 102 27.12 -1.92 -7.47
N CYS A 103 28.08 -2.06 -8.39
CA CYS A 103 28.32 -3.33 -9.08
C CYS A 103 29.04 -4.33 -8.15
N ASN A 104 28.45 -4.62 -7.00
CA ASN A 104 28.97 -5.58 -6.04
C ASN A 104 28.53 -7.00 -6.46
N PRO A 105 29.45 -7.96 -6.67
CA PRO A 105 29.09 -9.32 -7.07
C PRO A 105 28.36 -10.13 -5.98
N ALA A 106 28.40 -9.69 -4.71
CA ALA A 106 27.72 -10.35 -3.59
C ALA A 106 27.01 -9.32 -2.68
N PRO A 107 25.90 -8.72 -3.13
CA PRO A 107 25.20 -7.70 -2.36
C PRO A 107 24.56 -8.32 -1.11
N VAL A 108 24.82 -7.74 0.06
CA VAL A 108 24.17 -8.14 1.32
C VAL A 108 22.78 -7.49 1.34
N VAL A 109 21.75 -8.29 1.08
CA VAL A 109 20.34 -7.85 1.04
C VAL A 109 19.61 -8.37 2.25
N ASN A 110 18.95 -7.48 3.01
CA ASN A 110 18.05 -7.86 4.09
C ASN A 110 16.63 -7.98 3.53
N GLN A 111 16.24 -9.18 3.10
CA GLN A 111 14.93 -9.40 2.48
C GLN A 111 13.80 -9.35 3.51
N ASN A 112 14.07 -9.79 4.74
CA ASN A 112 13.09 -9.72 5.82
C ASN A 112 12.65 -8.28 6.12
N ASP A 113 13.59 -7.35 6.27
CA ASP A 113 13.28 -5.93 6.52
C ASP A 113 12.50 -5.31 5.36
N ALA A 114 12.85 -5.65 4.12
CA ALA A 114 12.10 -5.21 2.94
C ALA A 114 10.62 -5.65 2.99
N VAL A 115 10.36 -6.89 3.44
CA VAL A 115 9.00 -7.44 3.58
C VAL A 115 8.26 -6.83 4.76
N ILE A 116 8.95 -6.53 5.87
CA ILE A 116 8.38 -5.81 7.02
C ILE A 116 7.87 -4.44 6.57
N TYR A 117 8.72 -3.64 5.90
CA TYR A 117 8.32 -2.33 5.39
C TYR A 117 7.18 -2.45 4.38
N TYR A 118 7.19 -3.46 3.50
CA TYR A 118 6.10 -3.73 2.58
C TYR A 118 4.78 -4.03 3.32
N PHE A 119 4.80 -4.87 4.35
CA PHE A 119 3.61 -5.24 5.10
C PHE A 119 2.98 -4.01 5.77
N PHE A 120 3.76 -3.26 6.55
CA PHE A 120 3.28 -2.05 7.23
C PHE A 120 2.79 -0.98 6.25
N ARG A 121 3.48 -0.82 5.11
CA ARG A 121 3.05 0.09 4.03
C ARG A 121 1.65 -0.25 3.52
N ASN A 122 1.39 -1.53 3.26
CA ASN A 122 0.10 -1.96 2.72
C ASN A 122 -1.03 -1.81 3.74
N ILE A 123 -0.79 -2.14 5.02
CA ILE A 123 -1.77 -1.91 6.09
C ILE A 123 -2.09 -0.42 6.22
N MET A 124 -1.07 0.43 6.29
CA MET A 124 -1.24 1.88 6.41
C MET A 124 -2.04 2.46 5.24
N MET A 125 -1.68 2.11 3.99
CA MET A 125 -2.40 2.59 2.82
C MET A 125 -3.86 2.13 2.81
N ALA A 126 -4.13 0.87 3.14
CA ALA A 126 -5.50 0.35 3.22
C ALA A 126 -6.33 1.12 4.25
N VAL A 127 -5.84 1.29 5.49
CA VAL A 127 -6.57 2.01 6.55
C VAL A 127 -6.81 3.47 6.17
N LEU A 128 -5.84 4.15 5.56
CA LEU A 128 -5.99 5.55 5.15
C LEU A 128 -6.95 5.71 3.97
N PHE A 129 -6.95 4.78 3.02
CA PHE A 129 -7.93 4.78 1.92
C PHE A 129 -9.35 4.51 2.42
N MET A 130 -9.50 3.57 3.35
CA MET A 130 -10.77 3.31 4.03
C MET A 130 -11.26 4.54 4.82
N SER A 131 -10.34 5.23 5.51
CA SER A 131 -10.65 6.47 6.24
C SER A 131 -11.09 7.59 5.28
N SER A 132 -10.42 7.74 4.14
CA SER A 132 -10.81 8.67 3.06
C SER A 132 -12.21 8.36 2.53
N ILE A 133 -12.53 7.08 2.33
CA ILE A 133 -13.86 6.60 1.93
C ILE A 133 -14.93 7.04 2.94
N ILE A 134 -14.69 6.82 4.24
CA ILE A 134 -15.61 7.19 5.31
C ILE A 134 -15.81 8.71 5.35
N LEU A 135 -14.73 9.49 5.28
CA LEU A 135 -14.81 10.96 5.25
C LEU A 135 -15.55 11.47 4.00
N TYR A 136 -15.38 10.79 2.86
CA TYR A 136 -16.09 11.13 1.62
C TYR A 136 -17.60 10.90 1.74
N TYR A 137 -18.02 9.84 2.45
CA TYR A 137 -19.42 9.55 2.72
C TYR A 137 -20.06 10.64 3.60
N PHE A 138 -19.37 11.03 4.69
CA PHE A 138 -19.85 12.06 5.61
C PHE A 138 -19.52 13.51 5.21
N ARG A 139 -19.12 13.73 3.94
CA ARG A 139 -18.64 15.04 3.47
C ARG A 139 -19.64 16.19 3.66
N GLN A 140 -20.95 15.96 3.61
CA GLN A 140 -21.88 17.09 3.76
C GLN A 140 -21.93 17.64 5.19
N ARG A 141 -21.58 16.83 6.20
CA ARG A 141 -21.65 17.23 7.62
C ARG A 141 -20.29 17.69 8.17
N ILE A 142 -19.22 17.01 7.80
CA ILE A 142 -17.91 17.15 8.48
C ILE A 142 -17.07 18.30 7.90
N MET A 143 -17.33 18.71 6.66
CA MET A 143 -16.43 19.57 5.86
C MET A 143 -16.46 21.05 6.21
N HIS A 144 -17.43 21.49 7.02
CA HIS A 144 -17.56 22.90 7.43
C HIS A 144 -16.94 23.19 8.80
N SER A 145 -16.61 22.16 9.57
CA SER A 145 -16.09 22.32 10.94
C SER A 145 -14.57 22.34 10.94
N TRP A 146 -13.97 23.46 11.36
CA TRP A 146 -12.51 23.56 11.55
C TRP A 146 -11.98 22.49 12.53
N LYS A 147 -12.76 22.14 13.56
CA LYS A 147 -12.42 21.07 14.52
C LYS A 147 -12.25 19.72 13.83
N ALA A 148 -13.07 19.42 12.82
CA ALA A 148 -12.96 18.17 12.08
C ALA A 148 -11.71 18.13 11.19
N HIS A 149 -11.30 19.27 10.63
CA HIS A 149 -10.04 19.39 9.90
C HIS A 149 -8.85 19.07 10.81
N VAL A 150 -8.76 19.75 11.95
CA VAL A 150 -7.68 19.52 12.92
C VAL A 150 -7.67 18.07 13.39
N LEU A 151 -8.82 17.52 13.79
CA LEU A 151 -8.93 16.14 14.23
C LEU A 151 -8.46 15.15 13.16
N THR A 152 -8.86 15.34 11.90
CA THR A 152 -8.47 14.45 10.80
C THR A 152 -6.96 14.50 10.56
N PHE A 153 -6.36 15.70 10.57
CA PHE A 153 -4.92 15.87 10.41
C PHE A 153 -4.15 15.23 11.56
N THR A 154 -4.55 15.50 12.80
CA THR A 154 -3.93 14.92 13.99
C THR A 154 -4.03 13.39 13.97
N ALA A 155 -5.20 12.84 13.64
CA ALA A 155 -5.40 11.40 13.53
C ALA A 155 -4.52 10.77 12.43
N CYS A 156 -4.42 11.41 11.26
CA CYS A 156 -3.55 10.93 10.17
C CYS A 156 -2.08 10.92 10.60
N ILE A 157 -1.60 12.02 11.21
CA ILE A 157 -0.20 12.14 11.66
C ILE A 157 0.11 11.11 12.74
N LEU A 158 -0.72 10.99 13.78
CA LEU A 158 -0.49 10.04 14.86
C LEU A 158 -0.48 8.60 14.34
N PHE A 159 -1.44 8.26 13.47
CA PHE A 159 -1.52 6.93 12.88
C PHE A 159 -0.30 6.60 12.01
N THR A 160 0.09 7.50 11.09
CA THR A 160 1.24 7.24 10.20
C THR A 160 2.55 7.18 10.97
N LEU A 161 2.75 8.07 11.95
CA LEU A 161 3.93 8.02 12.83
C LEU A 161 3.98 6.69 13.60
N THR A 162 2.85 6.24 14.13
CA THR A 162 2.77 4.96 14.84
C THR A 162 3.17 3.80 13.93
N ILE A 163 2.68 3.75 12.68
CA ILE A 163 3.06 2.70 11.73
C ILE A 163 4.54 2.78 11.34
N ILE A 164 5.07 3.98 11.10
CA ILE A 164 6.49 4.15 10.76
C ILE A 164 7.37 3.67 11.92
N VAL A 165 7.07 4.07 13.15
CA VAL A 165 7.81 3.63 14.34
C VAL A 165 7.68 2.12 14.54
N LEU A 166 6.48 1.54 14.41
CA LEU A 166 6.29 0.10 14.47
C LEU A 166 7.13 -0.62 13.40
N SER A 167 7.12 -0.14 12.15
CA SER A 167 7.90 -0.76 11.07
C SER A 167 9.40 -0.75 11.36
N TRP A 168 9.90 0.33 11.99
CA TRP A 168 11.29 0.43 12.42
C TRP A 168 11.61 -0.48 13.61
N LEU A 169 10.69 -0.56 14.58
CA LEU A 169 10.87 -1.39 15.78
C LEU A 169 10.88 -2.89 15.46
N TYR A 170 10.10 -3.33 14.46
CA TYR A 170 10.06 -4.71 13.96
C TYR A 170 11.19 -5.06 12.99
N SER A 171 11.81 -4.04 12.36
CA SER A 171 13.00 -4.19 11.53
C SER A 171 14.22 -4.50 12.40
N SER A 172 15.23 -5.14 11.80
CA SER A 172 16.50 -5.52 12.42
C SER A 172 17.26 -4.38 13.14
N HIS A 173 16.84 -3.13 12.95
CA HIS A 173 17.38 -1.95 13.63
C HIS A 173 17.09 -1.90 15.14
N SER A 174 16.13 -2.70 15.65
CA SER A 174 15.75 -2.71 17.07
C SER A 174 15.72 -4.16 17.63
N PRO A 175 16.39 -4.43 18.76
CA PRO A 175 16.39 -5.76 19.39
C PRO A 175 15.11 -6.09 20.18
N TRP A 176 14.13 -5.17 20.24
CA TRP A 176 12.98 -5.27 21.16
C TRP A 176 11.84 -6.12 20.60
N LEU A 177 11.63 -6.10 19.29
CA LEU A 177 10.64 -6.91 18.59
C LEU A 177 11.22 -7.37 17.25
N SER A 178 11.27 -8.66 17.01
CA SER A 178 11.70 -9.23 15.72
C SER A 178 10.60 -10.12 15.17
N VAL A 179 10.18 -9.87 13.93
CA VAL A 179 9.30 -10.77 13.18
C VAL A 179 10.01 -11.18 11.91
N ASN A 180 10.10 -12.48 11.70
CA ASN A 180 10.71 -13.04 10.49
C ASN A 180 9.59 -13.46 9.54
N PHE A 181 9.39 -12.69 8.48
CA PHE A 181 8.47 -13.04 7.39
C PHE A 181 9.16 -13.86 6.30
N ILE A 182 10.45 -13.60 6.05
CA ILE A 182 11.32 -14.38 5.18
C ILE A 182 12.48 -14.88 6.02
N ASP A 183 12.89 -16.12 5.78
CA ASP A 183 14.18 -16.61 6.25
C ASP A 183 15.26 -16.18 5.24
N ASP A 184 16.12 -15.25 5.68
CA ASP A 184 17.16 -14.65 4.84
C ASP A 184 18.21 -15.68 4.38
N LEU A 185 18.35 -16.84 5.05
CA LEU A 185 19.26 -17.91 4.65
C LEU A 185 18.69 -18.81 3.56
N SER A 186 17.40 -19.17 3.65
CA SER A 186 16.75 -20.06 2.68
C SER A 186 16.07 -19.31 1.55
N HIS A 187 15.95 -17.97 1.65
CA HIS A 187 15.14 -17.13 0.77
C HIS A 187 13.69 -17.62 0.60
N THR A 188 13.18 -18.36 1.59
CA THR A 188 11.81 -18.87 1.60
C THR A 188 10.95 -18.06 2.55
N PHE A 189 9.70 -17.81 2.12
CA PHE A 189 8.70 -17.23 3.00
C PHE A 189 8.39 -18.18 4.15
N THR A 190 8.26 -17.61 5.35
CA THR A 190 7.82 -18.39 6.51
C THR A 190 6.37 -18.87 6.32
N PRO A 191 5.98 -19.98 6.97
CA PRO A 191 4.60 -20.47 6.93
C PRO A 191 3.59 -19.42 7.41
N LEU A 192 3.97 -18.53 8.32
CA LEU A 192 3.14 -17.43 8.81
C LEU A 192 2.77 -16.44 7.70
N TRP A 193 3.73 -16.12 6.82
CA TRP A 193 3.47 -15.28 5.66
C TRP A 193 2.55 -15.98 4.65
N GLN A 194 2.87 -17.22 4.29
CA GLN A 194 2.16 -17.96 3.24
C GLN A 194 0.73 -18.35 3.64
N SER A 195 0.53 -18.72 4.91
CA SER A 195 -0.76 -19.25 5.37
C SER A 195 -1.73 -18.17 5.82
N ILE A 196 -1.25 -17.09 6.45
CA ILE A 196 -2.13 -16.14 7.15
C ILE A 196 -1.96 -14.72 6.60
N ILE A 197 -0.74 -14.16 6.71
CA ILE A 197 -0.54 -12.73 6.50
C ILE A 197 -0.76 -12.32 5.04
N GLY A 198 -0.25 -13.11 4.08
CA GLY A 198 -0.47 -12.85 2.66
C GLY A 198 -1.94 -12.84 2.28
N TRP A 199 -2.71 -13.83 2.74
CA TRP A 199 -4.15 -13.93 2.48
C TRP A 199 -4.94 -12.79 3.13
N LEU A 200 -4.59 -12.43 4.36
CA LEU A 200 -5.22 -11.31 5.06
C LEU A 200 -4.99 -9.99 4.32
N LEU A 201 -3.76 -9.77 3.82
CA LEU A 201 -3.42 -8.57 3.06
C LEU A 201 -4.21 -8.48 1.76
N MET A 202 -4.32 -9.60 1.04
CA MET A 202 -5.13 -9.70 -0.18
C MET A 202 -6.61 -9.42 0.09
N ALA A 203 -7.17 -9.97 1.17
CA ALA A 203 -8.55 -9.73 1.56
C ALA A 203 -8.82 -8.26 1.88
N VAL A 204 -7.93 -7.61 2.64
CA VAL A 204 -8.03 -6.18 2.99
C VAL A 204 -8.02 -5.29 1.74
N TRP A 205 -7.14 -5.56 0.78
CA TRP A 205 -7.08 -4.81 -0.48
C TRP A 205 -8.31 -5.06 -1.36
N LEU A 206 -8.80 -6.30 -1.42
CA LEU A 206 -10.02 -6.62 -2.15
C LEU A 206 -11.23 -5.86 -1.60
N ILE A 207 -11.39 -5.83 -0.27
CA ILE A 207 -12.46 -5.08 0.41
C ILE A 207 -12.34 -3.58 0.11
N THR A 208 -11.13 -3.02 0.26
CA THR A 208 -10.87 -1.60 0.00
C THR A 208 -11.26 -1.23 -1.44
N LEU A 209 -10.94 -2.09 -2.40
CA LEU A 209 -11.21 -1.83 -3.81
C LEU A 209 -12.70 -1.97 -4.16
N ILE A 210 -13.40 -2.96 -3.58
CA ILE A 210 -14.87 -3.08 -3.70
C ILE A 210 -15.56 -1.81 -3.19
N LEU A 211 -15.09 -1.26 -2.06
CA LEU A 211 -15.64 -0.04 -1.48
C LEU A 211 -15.37 1.19 -2.36
N LEU A 212 -14.17 1.31 -2.93
CA LEU A 212 -13.84 2.37 -3.89
C LEU A 212 -14.75 2.33 -5.13
N ILE A 213 -14.97 1.14 -5.71
CA ILE A 213 -15.87 0.98 -6.88
C ILE A 213 -17.29 1.36 -6.51
N SER A 214 -17.77 0.91 -5.35
CA SER A 214 -19.13 1.19 -4.88
C SER A 214 -19.38 2.68 -4.70
N LEU A 215 -18.40 3.42 -4.17
CA LEU A 215 -18.50 4.86 -3.93
C LEU A 215 -18.26 5.73 -5.16
N SER A 216 -17.43 5.25 -6.11
CA SER A 216 -17.21 5.94 -7.39
C SER A 216 -18.51 6.12 -8.20
N LYS A 217 -19.54 5.30 -7.92
CA LYS A 217 -20.86 5.38 -8.56
C LYS A 217 -21.76 6.51 -8.05
N LEU A 218 -21.53 7.07 -6.86
CA LEU A 218 -22.34 8.18 -6.33
C LEU A 218 -22.09 9.52 -7.03
N ARG A 219 -21.27 9.53 -8.08
CA ARG A 219 -21.01 10.66 -8.97
C ARG A 219 -21.41 10.33 -10.41
N ARG A 220 -22.64 9.85 -10.59
CA ARG A 220 -23.45 10.14 -11.77
C ARG A 220 -24.73 10.78 -11.30
#